data_AF-A0A2V0PBI9-F1
#
_entry.id   AF-A0A2V0PBI9-F1
#
_cell.length_a   1.000
_cell.length_b   1.000
_cell.length_c   1.000
_cell.angle_alpha   90.00
_cell.angle_beta   90.00
_cell.angle_gamma   90.00
#
_symmetry.space_group_name_H-M   'P 1'
#
loop_
_entity.id
_entity.type
_entity.pdbx_description
1 polymer ?
#
loop_
_entity_poly.entity_id
_entity_poly.type
_entity_poly.pdbx_seq_one_letter_code
_entity_poly.pdbx_strand_id
1 'polypeptide(L)'
;MTGGSSGGPWLLNLGVSATPDTGLTYGKVTTRNAIVGVTSWGYNDKGIKIQGASMFATNDEFPNAKYGIRGGGNIGAFVDFACESGWGLQALGYCR
;
A
#
# COMPACT_ATOMS: atom_id res chain seq x y z
N MET A 1 -1.89 11.02 12.10
CA MET A 1 -1.14 11.07 10.83
C MET A 1 -0.72 12.51 10.56
N THR A 2 0.27 12.75 9.70
CA THR A 2 0.50 14.08 9.10
C THR A 2 -0.12 14.13 7.71
N GLY A 3 -0.54 15.32 7.27
CA GLY A 3 -0.93 15.54 5.88
C GLY A 3 0.19 15.11 4.92
N GLY A 4 -0.17 14.52 3.79
CA GLY A 4 0.77 14.01 2.79
C GLY A 4 1.16 12.53 2.93
N SER A 5 0.73 11.84 3.99
CA SER A 5 0.96 10.39 4.14
C SER A 5 -0.01 9.50 3.35
N SER A 6 -1.15 10.06 2.90
CA SER A 6 -2.13 9.36 2.05
C SER A 6 -1.49 8.91 0.74
N GLY A 7 -1.76 7.67 0.32
CA GLY A 7 -1.13 7.07 -0.86
C GLY A 7 0.18 6.33 -0.55
N GLY A 8 0.74 6.45 0.66
CA GLY A 8 1.95 5.73 1.06
C GLY A 8 1.73 4.22 1.21
N PRO A 9 2.63 3.36 0.67
CA PRO A 9 2.47 1.91 0.74
C PRO A 9 2.83 1.34 2.14
N TRP A 10 2.08 0.33 2.57
CA TRP A 10 2.39 -0.48 3.74
C TRP A 10 3.13 -1.73 3.28
N LEU A 11 4.39 -1.85 3.69
CA LEU A 11 5.29 -2.90 3.21
C LEU A 11 5.37 -4.05 4.22
N LEU A 12 5.15 -5.25 3.72
CA LEU A 12 5.47 -6.49 4.41
C LEU A 12 6.91 -6.89 4.09
N ASN A 13 7.67 -7.14 5.15
CA ASN A 13 8.98 -7.79 5.11
C ASN A 13 10.02 -7.04 4.28
N LEU A 14 10.73 -6.12 4.93
CA LEU A 14 11.68 -5.13 4.39
C LEU A 14 12.97 -5.73 3.80
N GLY A 15 12.91 -6.93 3.22
CA GLY A 15 14.04 -7.58 2.56
C GLY A 15 15.07 -8.21 3.48
N VAL A 16 14.94 -8.07 4.81
CA VAL A 16 15.83 -8.70 5.79
C VAL A 16 15.05 -9.70 6.62
N SER A 17 15.47 -10.96 6.59
CA SER A 17 14.97 -11.96 7.52
C SER A 17 15.57 -11.65 8.90
N ALA A 18 14.73 -11.48 9.92
CA ALA A 18 15.14 -11.56 11.31
C ALA A 18 15.87 -12.89 11.63
N THR A 19 16.63 -12.94 12.70
CA THR A 19 17.06 -14.22 13.28
C THR A 19 16.09 -14.54 14.41
N PRO A 20 15.39 -15.69 14.39
CA PRO A 20 14.46 -16.02 15.46
C PRO A 20 15.26 -16.38 16.72
N ASP A 21 14.81 -15.90 17.87
CA ASP A 21 15.37 -16.33 19.16
C ASP A 21 15.16 -17.83 19.37
N THR A 22 15.97 -18.42 20.25
CA THR A 22 15.93 -19.84 20.56
C THR A 22 14.52 -20.28 20.99
N GLY A 23 13.96 -21.27 20.29
CA GLY A 23 12.62 -21.80 20.55
C GLY A 23 11.49 -21.11 19.77
N LEU A 24 11.78 -20.06 18.99
CA LEU A 24 10.83 -19.45 18.08
C LEU A 24 10.99 -20.00 16.66
N THR A 25 9.86 -20.28 16.01
CA THR A 25 9.82 -20.60 14.58
C THR A 25 9.21 -19.45 13.79
N TYR A 26 9.77 -19.23 12.61
CA TYR A 26 9.26 -18.26 11.66
C TYR A 26 7.79 -18.47 11.30
N GLY A 27 7.09 -17.37 11.08
CA GLY A 27 5.80 -17.40 10.38
C GLY A 27 5.94 -17.96 8.97
N LYS A 28 4.88 -18.61 8.48
CA LYS A 28 4.87 -19.32 7.18
C LYS A 28 4.68 -18.42 5.95
N VAL A 29 4.48 -17.11 6.14
CA VAL A 29 4.32 -16.19 5.01
C VAL A 29 5.64 -16.09 4.27
N THR A 30 5.67 -16.58 3.03
CA THR A 30 6.88 -16.60 2.18
C THR A 30 7.02 -15.34 1.33
N THR A 31 5.92 -14.62 1.06
CA THR A 31 5.95 -13.37 0.31
C THR A 31 6.83 -12.33 1.01
N ARG A 32 7.68 -11.64 0.24
CA ARG A 32 8.62 -10.61 0.70
C ARG A 32 8.41 -9.34 -0.12
N ASN A 33 8.76 -8.18 0.46
CA ASN A 33 8.66 -6.88 -0.21
C ASN A 33 7.30 -6.64 -0.89
N ALA A 34 6.22 -7.03 -0.19
CA ALA A 34 4.88 -6.92 -0.73
C ALA A 34 4.15 -5.73 -0.12
N ILE A 35 3.41 -5.02 -0.96
CA ILE A 35 2.50 -3.97 -0.50
C ILE A 35 1.21 -4.65 -0.06
N VAL A 36 0.84 -4.45 1.20
CA VAL A 36 -0.34 -5.07 1.83
C VAL A 36 -1.45 -4.07 2.14
N GLY A 37 -1.18 -2.79 1.92
CA GLY A 37 -2.17 -1.71 2.02
C GLY A 37 -1.58 -0.40 1.56
N VAL A 38 -2.44 0.60 1.38
CA VAL A 38 -2.04 1.98 1.07
C VAL A 38 -2.73 2.91 2.06
N THR A 39 -1.98 3.77 2.74
CA THR A 39 -2.54 4.71 3.74
C THR A 39 -3.68 5.51 3.11
N SER A 40 -4.87 5.47 3.74
CA SER A 40 -6.04 6.16 3.23
C SER A 40 -6.55 7.24 4.17
N TRP A 41 -6.77 6.86 5.44
CA TRP A 41 -7.32 7.75 6.44
C TRP A 41 -6.76 7.39 7.82
N GLY A 42 -6.92 8.32 8.75
CA GLY A 42 -6.57 8.14 10.14
C GLY A 42 -7.08 9.33 10.94
N TYR A 43 -7.11 9.19 12.25
CA TYR A 43 -7.52 10.26 13.12
C TYR A 43 -6.45 11.37 13.17
N ASN A 44 -6.91 12.62 13.22
CA ASN A 44 -6.05 13.78 13.49
C ASN A 44 -5.68 13.84 14.98
N ASP A 45 -6.55 13.32 15.85
CA ASP A 45 -6.25 13.15 17.26
C ASP A 45 -5.08 12.17 17.43
N LYS A 46 -4.04 12.62 18.11
CA LYS A 46 -2.83 11.84 18.37
C LYS A 46 -3.04 10.75 19.42
N GLY A 47 -4.09 10.82 20.23
CA GLY A 47 -4.46 9.79 21.20
C GLY A 47 -4.99 8.52 20.56
N ILE A 48 -5.65 8.64 19.39
CA ILE A 48 -6.25 7.50 18.69
C ILE A 48 -5.23 6.86 17.75
N LYS A 49 -4.87 5.59 18.00
CA LYS A 49 -3.85 4.83 17.25
C LYS A 49 -4.46 3.94 16.16
N ILE A 50 -5.45 4.45 15.45
CA ILE A 50 -6.15 3.73 14.37
C ILE A 50 -5.89 4.43 13.04
N GLN A 51 -5.53 3.65 12.02
CA GLN A 51 -5.37 4.09 10.64
C GLN A 51 -6.01 3.06 9.71
N GLY A 52 -6.64 3.54 8.65
CA GLY A 52 -7.25 2.73 7.62
C GLY A 52 -6.43 2.74 6.33
N ALA A 53 -6.28 1.57 5.73
CA ALA A 53 -5.74 1.41 4.40
C ALA A 53 -6.85 1.46 3.34
N SER A 54 -6.51 1.86 2.12
CA SER A 54 -7.35 1.64 0.95
C SER A 54 -7.37 0.15 0.63
N MET A 55 -8.53 -0.36 0.27
CA MET A 55 -8.65 -1.72 -0.25
C MET A 55 -8.00 -1.82 -1.64
N PHE A 56 -7.58 -3.02 -2.01
CA PHE A 56 -7.11 -3.33 -3.36
C PHE A 56 -8.29 -3.58 -4.32
N ALA A 57 -9.21 -2.62 -4.39
CA ALA A 57 -10.41 -2.67 -5.22
C ALA A 57 -10.98 -1.26 -5.45
N THR A 58 -11.98 -1.14 -6.31
CA THR A 58 -12.76 0.08 -6.51
C THR A 58 -13.77 0.24 -5.38
N ASN A 59 -13.81 1.43 -4.76
CA ASN A 59 -14.75 1.77 -3.69
C ASN A 59 -16.20 1.82 -4.19
N ASP A 60 -17.09 1.10 -3.51
CA ASP A 60 -18.50 0.99 -3.88
C ASP A 60 -19.27 2.29 -3.65
N GLU A 61 -18.87 3.11 -2.68
CA GLU A 61 -19.43 4.45 -2.45
C GLU A 61 -18.99 5.48 -3.50
N PHE A 62 -17.83 5.27 -4.13
CA PHE A 62 -17.23 6.13 -5.15
C PHE A 62 -16.85 5.33 -6.41
N PRO A 63 -17.82 4.68 -7.09
CA PRO A 63 -17.55 3.69 -8.13
C PRO A 63 -16.92 4.30 -9.39
N ASN A 64 -17.03 5.62 -9.55
CA ASN A 64 -16.49 6.37 -10.69
C ASN A 64 -15.13 7.02 -10.41
N ALA A 65 -14.61 6.94 -9.17
CA ALA A 65 -13.31 7.48 -8.84
C ALA A 65 -12.23 6.69 -9.60
N LYS A 66 -11.40 7.38 -10.37
CA LYS A 66 -10.37 6.74 -11.20
C LYS A 66 -9.14 7.61 -11.42
N TYR A 67 -7.98 6.97 -11.43
CA TYR A 67 -6.71 7.47 -11.94
C TYR A 67 -6.45 6.80 -13.28
N GLY A 68 -6.98 7.37 -14.35
CA GLY A 68 -6.94 6.75 -15.69
C GLY A 68 -7.54 5.34 -15.68
N ILE A 69 -6.72 4.34 -16.00
CA ILE A 69 -7.07 2.90 -15.96
C ILE A 69 -6.64 2.20 -14.66
N ARG A 70 -6.06 2.93 -13.70
CA ARG A 70 -5.34 2.39 -12.53
C ARG A 70 -6.22 2.19 -11.29
N GLY A 71 -7.53 2.42 -11.39
CA GLY A 71 -8.49 2.29 -10.29
C GLY A 71 -8.68 3.58 -9.50
N GLY A 72 -9.47 3.52 -8.42
CA GLY A 72 -9.91 4.68 -7.65
C GLY A 72 -9.22 4.85 -6.29
N GLY A 73 -9.37 6.04 -5.69
CA GLY A 73 -8.88 6.35 -4.34
C GLY A 73 -7.34 6.32 -4.21
N ASN A 74 -6.84 6.21 -2.98
CA ASN A 74 -5.39 6.27 -2.74
C ASN A 74 -4.65 5.07 -3.34
N ILE A 75 -5.30 3.90 -3.49
CA ILE A 75 -4.69 2.78 -4.21
C ILE A 75 -4.52 3.09 -5.69
N GLY A 76 -5.52 3.69 -6.34
CA GLY A 76 -5.41 4.10 -7.75
C GLY A 76 -4.31 5.13 -7.96
N ALA A 77 -4.20 6.11 -7.06
CA ALA A 77 -3.12 7.10 -7.08
C ALA A 77 -1.74 6.46 -6.95
N PHE A 78 -1.59 5.49 -6.04
CA PHE A 78 -0.35 4.77 -5.84
C PHE A 78 0.06 3.96 -7.07
N VAL A 79 -0.89 3.23 -7.68
CA VAL A 79 -0.62 2.42 -8.88
C VAL A 79 -0.29 3.32 -10.07
N ASP A 80 -1.00 4.45 -10.24
CA ASP A 80 -0.69 5.44 -11.27
C ASP A 80 0.72 6.02 -11.12
N PHE A 81 1.12 6.38 -9.91
CA PHE A 81 2.49 6.83 -9.64
C PHE A 81 3.53 5.75 -9.92
N ALA A 82 3.28 4.51 -9.48
CA ALA A 82 4.20 3.41 -9.72
C ALA A 82 4.37 3.10 -11.21
N CYS A 83 3.27 3.07 -11.96
CA CYS A 83 3.26 2.67 -13.37
C CYS A 83 3.74 3.79 -14.31
N GLU A 84 3.30 5.03 -14.08
CA GLU A 84 3.44 6.15 -15.02
C GLU A 84 4.47 7.17 -14.53
N SER A 85 4.11 7.94 -13.50
CA SER A 85 4.72 9.25 -13.22
C SER A 85 5.93 9.19 -12.29
N GLY A 86 6.09 8.12 -11.52
CA GLY A 86 7.11 7.96 -10.50
C GLY A 86 8.17 6.94 -10.86
N TRP A 87 7.77 5.67 -10.91
CA TRP A 87 8.72 4.54 -11.02
C TRP A 87 8.83 3.94 -12.42
N GLY A 88 7.98 4.38 -13.36
CA GLY A 88 8.01 3.94 -14.76
C GLY A 88 7.81 2.43 -14.94
N LEU A 89 7.11 1.78 -14.01
CA LEU A 89 6.96 0.32 -14.03
C LEU A 89 6.18 -0.19 -15.25
N GLN A 90 5.37 0.65 -15.90
CA GLN A 90 4.74 0.27 -17.17
C GLN A 90 5.77 0.11 -18.29
N ALA A 91 6.74 1.03 -18.41
CA ALA A 91 7.79 0.94 -19.43
C ALA A 91 8.65 -0.32 -19.24
N LEU A 92 8.73 -0.83 -18.00
CA LEU A 92 9.40 -2.08 -17.65
C LEU A 92 8.52 -3.34 -17.83
N GLY A 93 7.25 -3.18 -18.23
CA GLY A 93 6.33 -4.29 -18.47
C GLY A 93 5.68 -4.87 -17.21
N TYR A 94 5.79 -4.21 -16.06
CA TYR A 94 5.19 -4.68 -14.80
C TYR A 94 3.74 -4.21 -14.59
N CYS A 95 3.30 -3.20 -15.33
CA CYS A 95 1.92 -2.71 -15.31
C CYS A 95 1.22 -3.05 -16.62
N ARG A 96 -0.09 -3.37 -16.52
CA ARG A 96 -0.96 -3.70 -17.65
C ARG A 96 -2.10 -2.71 -17.72
#